data_AF-V8N9L6-F1
#
_entry.id   AF-V8N9L6-F1
#
_cell.length_a   1.000
_cell.length_b   1.000
_cell.length_c   1.000
_cell.angle_alpha   90.00
_cell.angle_beta   90.00
_cell.angle_gamma   90.00
#
_symmetry.space_group_name_H-M   'P 1'
#
loop_
_entity.id
_entity.type
_entity.pdbx_description
1 polymer ?
#
loop_
_entity_poly.entity_id
_entity_poly.type
_entity_poly.pdbx_seq_one_letter_code
_entity_poly.pdbx_strand_id
1 'polypeptide(L)'
;MLLAEQTSSSQSLQTVQSTLNMMQEMMVKMHELIAKNHDDKKTEMRTEIGDVKNEIHNLNIKIGEMQQKMLKNEQKLDIVEARTEKLEKRIEESEQNWKELCGEIYESDIYGARKGIFFLRFQNLMEDKKEDIRAVMINLIAVALQKPSSEIESEVDEVYKVHTQYAQKHKLPCEVHIHFAQKSTHDLLYMKTRDGPLFICMYPAEAPSNTPSPIFCPAFTTTKTVFWGENVRKTRRSMDLDKELDRIPIPKGLQKEIILKAIMLSCNRNSAPLIIQLTNFLKFAKSDWEQIGMHVY
;
A
#
# COMPACT_ATOMS: atom_id res chain seq x y z
N MET A 1 45.77 116.05 -61.03
CA MET A 1 44.58 115.20 -60.79
C MET A 1 44.93 113.73 -61.09
N LEU A 2 45.95 113.17 -60.41
CA LEU A 2 46.50 111.82 -60.68
C LEU A 2 47.00 111.11 -59.39
N LEU A 3 46.72 111.69 -58.21
CA LEU A 3 47.21 111.18 -56.91
C LEU A 3 46.09 110.56 -56.04
N ALA A 4 44.84 110.54 -56.51
CA ALA A 4 43.69 110.00 -55.78
C ALA A 4 43.31 108.56 -56.19
N GLU A 5 43.86 108.03 -57.28
CA GLU A 5 43.56 106.67 -57.77
C GLU A 5 44.56 105.60 -57.28
N GLN A 6 45.74 105.98 -56.76
CA GLN A 6 46.72 105.03 -56.23
C GLN A 6 46.43 104.53 -54.81
N THR A 7 45.60 105.23 -54.04
CA THR A 7 45.24 104.86 -52.65
C THR A 7 44.02 103.93 -52.56
N SER A 8 43.12 103.90 -53.56
CA SER A 8 41.94 103.02 -53.56
C SER A 8 42.27 101.56 -53.93
N SER A 9 43.27 101.35 -54.79
CA SER A 9 43.73 100.02 -55.20
C SER A 9 44.48 99.26 -54.09
N SER A 10 45.16 99.96 -53.18
CA SER A 10 45.87 99.33 -52.04
C SER A 10 44.90 98.89 -50.94
N GLN A 11 43.79 99.61 -50.76
CA GLN A 11 42.75 99.24 -49.80
C GLN A 11 41.97 98.01 -50.28
N SER A 12 41.65 97.89 -51.58
CA SER A 12 40.92 96.72 -52.09
C SER A 12 41.74 95.41 -52.00
N LEU A 13 43.05 95.48 -52.23
CA LEU A 13 43.96 94.33 -52.13
C LEU A 13 44.08 93.81 -50.68
N GLN A 14 44.16 94.72 -49.70
CA GLN A 14 44.18 94.35 -48.28
C GLN A 14 42.88 93.67 -47.83
N THR A 15 41.72 94.13 -48.31
CA THR A 15 40.43 93.52 -48.00
C THR A 15 40.33 92.10 -48.58
N VAL A 16 40.78 91.90 -49.82
CA VAL A 16 40.80 90.56 -50.46
C VAL A 16 41.76 89.61 -49.70
N GLN A 17 42.95 90.08 -49.33
CA GLN A 17 43.92 89.29 -48.56
C GLN A 17 43.37 88.88 -47.18
N SER A 18 42.72 89.81 -46.49
CA SER A 18 42.02 89.55 -45.22
C SER A 18 40.95 88.47 -45.37
N THR A 19 40.13 88.57 -46.42
CA THR A 19 39.04 87.61 -46.68
C THR A 19 39.58 86.22 -47.01
N LEU A 20 40.67 86.13 -47.76
CA LEU A 20 41.35 84.87 -48.08
C LEU A 20 41.97 84.22 -46.83
N ASN A 21 42.64 85.03 -45.99
CA ASN A 21 43.22 84.55 -44.72
C ASN A 21 42.13 84.02 -43.78
N MET A 22 40.98 84.69 -43.69
CA MET A 22 39.83 84.20 -42.92
C MET A 22 39.29 82.87 -43.47
N MET A 23 39.20 82.70 -44.80
CA MET A 23 38.81 81.42 -45.40
C MET A 23 39.82 80.30 -45.12
N GLN A 24 41.12 80.59 -45.19
CA GLN A 24 42.17 79.62 -44.86
C GLN A 24 42.10 79.21 -43.38
N GLU A 25 41.98 80.15 -42.45
CA GLU A 25 41.79 79.83 -41.02
C GLU A 25 40.52 78.97 -40.79
N MET A 26 39.42 79.30 -41.47
CA MET A 26 38.17 78.55 -41.35
C MET A 26 38.33 77.12 -41.89
N MET A 27 39.05 76.96 -43.00
CA MET A 27 39.36 75.65 -43.60
C MET A 27 40.28 74.81 -42.71
N VAL A 28 41.27 75.42 -42.06
CA VAL A 28 42.15 74.74 -41.09
C VAL A 28 41.35 74.29 -39.87
N LYS A 29 40.55 75.18 -39.27
CA LYS A 29 39.67 74.84 -38.13
C LYS A 29 38.70 73.72 -38.49
N MET A 30 38.16 73.72 -39.71
CA MET A 30 37.27 72.66 -40.18
C MET A 30 38.03 71.32 -40.34
N HIS A 31 39.25 71.32 -40.87
CA HIS A 31 40.08 70.11 -40.93
C HIS A 31 40.46 69.59 -39.54
N GLU A 32 40.83 70.46 -38.60
CA GLU A 32 41.11 70.08 -37.22
C GLU A 32 39.89 69.45 -36.54
N LEU A 33 38.70 70.01 -36.74
CA LEU A 33 37.46 69.47 -36.20
C LEU A 33 37.14 68.09 -36.78
N ILE A 34 37.31 67.91 -38.10
CA ILE A 34 37.11 66.61 -38.75
C ILE A 34 38.13 65.58 -38.25
N ALA A 35 39.40 65.96 -38.13
CA ALA A 35 40.46 65.09 -37.63
C ALA A 35 40.19 64.65 -36.18
N LYS A 36 39.80 65.60 -35.31
CA LYS A 36 39.45 65.31 -33.92
C LYS A 36 38.25 64.37 -33.83
N ASN A 37 37.16 64.65 -34.55
CA ASN A 37 35.98 63.79 -34.57
C ASN A 37 36.31 62.37 -35.08
N HIS A 38 37.21 62.26 -36.06
CA HIS A 38 37.64 60.97 -36.58
C HIS A 38 38.46 60.19 -35.54
N ASP A 39 39.37 60.85 -34.81
CA ASP A 39 40.13 60.22 -33.73
C ASP A 39 39.24 59.84 -32.54
N ASP A 40 38.31 60.70 -32.14
CA ASP A 40 37.32 60.41 -31.08
C ASP A 40 36.50 59.17 -31.45
N LYS A 41 35.92 59.13 -32.66
CA LYS A 41 35.17 57.95 -33.14
C LYS A 41 36.03 56.70 -33.24
N LYS A 42 37.30 56.83 -33.65
CA LYS A 42 38.23 55.71 -33.73
C LYS A 42 38.57 55.17 -32.34
N THR A 43 38.71 56.03 -31.34
CA THR A 43 38.94 55.62 -29.95
C THR A 43 37.73 54.95 -29.33
N GLU A 44 36.53 55.52 -29.51
CA GLU A 44 35.26 54.94 -29.08
C GLU A 44 35.03 53.55 -29.69
N MET A 45 35.23 53.43 -31.00
CA MET A 45 35.11 52.13 -31.68
C MET A 45 36.15 51.12 -31.15
N ARG A 46 37.36 51.56 -30.81
CA ARG A 46 38.40 50.69 -30.24
C ARG A 46 38.04 50.22 -28.83
N THR A 47 37.42 51.07 -28.01
CA THR A 47 36.94 50.69 -26.68
C THR A 47 35.78 49.71 -26.76
N GLU A 48 34.77 49.99 -27.59
CA GLU A 48 33.63 49.09 -27.78
C GLU A 48 34.05 47.70 -28.29
N ILE A 49 34.97 47.65 -29.28
CA ILE A 49 35.52 46.37 -29.77
C ILE A 49 36.28 45.63 -28.65
N GLY A 50 36.94 46.36 -27.75
CA GLY A 50 37.61 45.79 -26.58
C GLY A 50 36.62 45.14 -25.61
N ASP A 51 35.54 45.85 -25.29
CA ASP A 51 34.49 45.37 -24.39
C ASP A 51 33.77 44.15 -24.96
N VAL A 52 33.39 44.19 -26.24
CA VAL A 52 32.77 43.05 -26.94
C VAL A 52 33.70 41.83 -26.93
N LYS A 53 35.02 42.01 -27.12
CA LYS A 53 35.97 40.89 -27.03
C LYS A 53 36.03 40.27 -25.65
N ASN A 54 35.99 41.09 -24.59
CA ASN A 54 35.98 40.61 -23.22
C ASN A 54 34.69 39.85 -22.90
N GLU A 55 33.55 40.34 -23.37
CA GLU A 55 32.26 39.65 -23.24
C GLU A 55 32.26 38.31 -23.97
N ILE A 56 32.75 38.25 -25.22
CA ILE A 56 32.89 36.99 -25.98
C ILE A 56 33.78 36.00 -25.22
N HIS A 57 34.91 36.46 -24.65
CA HIS A 57 35.79 35.59 -23.88
C HIS A 57 35.09 35.04 -22.63
N ASN A 58 34.38 35.88 -21.89
CA ASN A 58 33.60 35.47 -20.71
C ASN A 58 32.47 34.49 -21.08
N LEU A 59 31.79 34.71 -22.19
CA LEU A 59 30.76 33.80 -22.69
C LEU A 59 31.36 32.44 -23.06
N ASN A 60 32.52 32.40 -23.72
CA ASN A 60 33.20 31.16 -24.07
C ASN A 60 33.58 30.34 -22.83
N ILE A 61 34.05 30.98 -21.77
CA ILE A 61 34.34 30.29 -20.49
C ILE A 61 33.07 29.67 -19.92
N LYS A 62 31.97 30.45 -19.85
CA LYS A 62 30.67 29.97 -19.33
C LYS A 62 30.10 28.82 -20.17
N ILE A 63 30.27 28.86 -21.49
CA ILE A 63 29.84 27.78 -22.40
C ILE A 63 30.63 26.50 -22.12
N GLY A 64 31.95 26.59 -21.91
CA GLY A 64 32.78 25.43 -21.57
C GLY A 64 32.37 24.78 -20.24
N GLU A 65 32.12 25.59 -19.20
CA GLU A 65 31.62 25.09 -17.92
C GLU A 65 30.25 24.41 -18.06
N MET A 66 29.37 24.95 -18.90
CA MET A 66 28.06 24.38 -19.18
C MET A 66 28.15 23.04 -19.89
N GLN A 67 29.01 22.93 -20.90
CA GLN A 67 29.28 21.66 -21.60
C GLN A 67 29.81 20.59 -20.64
N GLN A 68 30.72 20.96 -19.73
CA GLN A 68 31.25 20.02 -18.74
C GLN A 68 30.15 19.54 -17.76
N LYS A 69 29.28 20.43 -17.30
CA LYS A 69 28.15 20.07 -16.43
C LYS A 69 27.15 19.18 -17.16
N MET A 70 26.90 19.43 -18.45
CA MET A 70 26.01 18.64 -19.30
C MET A 70 26.48 17.19 -19.41
N LEU A 71 27.76 16.97 -19.73
CA LEU A 71 28.35 15.62 -19.79
C LEU A 71 28.27 14.88 -18.45
N LYS A 72 28.52 15.58 -17.34
CA LYS A 72 28.39 14.99 -16.00
C LYS A 72 26.95 14.61 -15.66
N ASN A 73 25.97 15.37 -16.16
CA ASN A 73 24.56 15.06 -15.95
C ASN A 73 24.09 13.89 -16.80
N GLU A 74 24.57 13.79 -18.03
CA GLU A 74 24.32 12.66 -18.94
C GLU A 74 24.78 11.34 -18.29
N GLN A 75 26.02 11.29 -17.79
CA GLN A 75 26.54 10.12 -17.05
C GLN A 75 25.70 9.75 -15.82
N LYS A 76 25.17 10.75 -15.10
CA LYS A 76 24.30 10.49 -13.95
C LYS A 76 22.94 9.94 -14.37
N LEU A 77 22.43 10.38 -15.52
CA LEU A 77 21.16 9.93 -16.07
C LEU A 77 21.24 8.45 -16.45
N ASP A 78 22.31 8.03 -17.12
CA ASP A 78 22.56 6.61 -17.46
C ASP A 78 22.59 5.72 -16.21
N ILE A 79 23.24 6.19 -15.13
CA ILE A 79 23.29 5.45 -13.85
C ILE A 79 21.90 5.33 -13.21
N VAL A 80 21.10 6.40 -13.30
CA VAL A 80 19.72 6.39 -12.77
C VAL A 80 18.86 5.42 -13.58
N GLU A 81 18.96 5.44 -14.91
CA GLU A 81 18.19 4.57 -15.81
C GLU A 81 18.49 3.08 -15.56
N ALA A 82 19.77 2.71 -15.44
CA ALA A 82 20.15 1.33 -15.10
C ALA A 82 19.64 0.90 -13.70
N ARG A 83 19.57 1.82 -12.74
CA ARG A 83 19.02 1.54 -11.41
C ARG A 83 17.51 1.39 -11.44
N THR A 84 16.79 2.19 -12.23
CA THR A 84 15.33 2.11 -12.36
C THR A 84 14.91 0.80 -13.02
N GLU A 85 15.57 0.38 -14.10
CA GLU A 85 15.29 -0.92 -14.75
C GLU A 85 15.49 -2.10 -13.78
N LYS A 86 16.54 -2.05 -12.95
CA LYS A 86 16.79 -3.09 -11.95
C LYS A 86 15.71 -3.12 -10.86
N LEU A 87 15.20 -1.95 -10.47
CA LEU A 87 14.13 -1.86 -9.47
C LEU A 87 12.80 -2.36 -10.03
N GLU A 88 12.49 -2.06 -11.30
CA GLU A 88 11.29 -2.55 -11.97
C GLU A 88 11.25 -4.08 -12.00
N LYS A 89 12.35 -4.73 -12.40
CA LYS A 89 12.44 -6.21 -12.39
C LYS A 89 12.19 -6.81 -11.01
N ARG A 90 12.74 -6.20 -9.95
CA ARG A 90 12.53 -6.66 -8.56
C ARG A 90 11.08 -6.48 -8.11
N ILE A 91 10.40 -5.43 -8.58
CA ILE A 91 8.99 -5.18 -8.29
C ILE A 91 8.15 -6.26 -8.97
N GLU A 92 8.38 -6.54 -10.26
CA GLU A 92 7.69 -7.59 -11.00
C GLU A 92 7.85 -8.97 -10.34
N GLU A 93 9.07 -9.34 -9.94
CA GLU A 93 9.33 -10.58 -9.19
C GLU A 93 8.54 -10.64 -7.87
N SER A 94 8.52 -9.53 -7.14
CA SER A 94 7.79 -9.44 -5.87
C SER A 94 6.28 -9.52 -6.07
N GLU A 95 5.73 -8.90 -7.12
CA GLU A 95 4.31 -8.98 -7.47
C GLU A 95 3.90 -10.40 -7.85
N GLN A 96 4.75 -11.13 -8.59
CA GLN A 96 4.48 -12.50 -8.96
C GLN A 96 4.47 -13.42 -7.73
N ASN A 97 5.46 -13.27 -6.84
CA ASN A 97 5.50 -13.99 -5.57
C ASN A 97 4.26 -13.67 -4.71
N TRP A 98 3.82 -12.41 -4.70
CA TRP A 98 2.63 -12.02 -3.95
C TRP A 98 1.34 -12.65 -4.49
N LYS A 99 1.21 -12.76 -5.82
CA LYS A 99 0.08 -13.45 -6.45
C LYS A 99 0.01 -14.93 -6.05
N GLU A 100 1.16 -15.61 -6.02
CA GLU A 100 1.26 -17.01 -5.62
C GLU A 100 0.86 -17.19 -4.14
N LEU A 101 1.45 -16.42 -3.23
CA LEU A 101 1.13 -16.46 -1.81
C LEU A 101 -0.34 -16.12 -1.54
N CYS A 102 -0.90 -15.14 -2.23
CA CYS A 102 -2.33 -14.84 -2.13
C CYS A 102 -3.17 -16.04 -2.58
N GLY A 103 -2.81 -16.70 -3.68
CA GLY A 103 -3.46 -17.93 -4.14
C GLY A 103 -3.47 -19.02 -3.08
N GLU A 104 -2.31 -19.32 -2.48
CA GLU A 104 -2.18 -20.32 -1.41
C GLU A 104 -3.02 -19.97 -0.17
N ILE A 105 -3.03 -18.71 0.24
CA ILE A 105 -3.85 -18.24 1.37
C ILE A 105 -5.33 -18.38 1.04
N TYR A 106 -5.78 -18.00 -0.16
CA TYR A 106 -7.17 -18.16 -0.57
C TYR A 106 -7.59 -19.63 -0.56
N GLU A 107 -6.73 -20.55 -1.02
CA GLU A 107 -7.01 -21.99 -0.97
C GLU A 107 -7.09 -22.50 0.48
N SER A 108 -6.16 -22.08 1.35
CA SER A 108 -6.16 -22.42 2.78
C SER A 108 -7.37 -21.86 3.52
N ASP A 109 -7.75 -20.60 3.27
CA ASP A 109 -8.89 -19.95 3.90
C ASP A 109 -10.21 -20.56 3.42
N ILE A 110 -10.33 -20.91 2.14
CA ILE A 110 -11.50 -21.64 1.62
C ILE A 110 -11.58 -23.03 2.27
N TYR A 111 -10.45 -23.73 2.41
CA TYR A 111 -10.38 -25.02 3.09
C TYR A 111 -10.79 -24.91 4.57
N GLY A 112 -10.27 -23.90 5.29
CA GLY A 112 -10.61 -23.63 6.69
C GLY A 112 -12.09 -23.21 6.86
N ALA A 113 -12.61 -22.35 5.99
CA ALA A 113 -14.01 -21.97 5.99
C ALA A 113 -14.92 -23.17 5.71
N ARG A 114 -14.58 -24.03 4.74
CA ARG A 114 -15.32 -25.27 4.46
C ARG A 114 -15.34 -26.21 5.68
N LYS A 115 -14.22 -26.34 6.40
CA LYS A 115 -14.18 -27.14 7.65
C LYS A 115 -15.02 -26.54 8.78
N GLY A 116 -15.08 -25.21 8.89
CA GLY A 116 -15.82 -24.52 9.95
C GLY A 116 -17.35 -24.52 9.79
N ILE A 117 -17.88 -24.67 8.57
CA ILE A 117 -19.32 -24.55 8.29
C ILE A 117 -20.13 -25.80 8.69
N PHE A 118 -19.49 -26.98 8.76
CA PHE A 118 -20.17 -28.26 9.06
C PHE A 118 -19.78 -28.81 10.44
N PHE A 119 -19.80 -27.93 11.43
CA PHE A 119 -19.34 -28.24 12.78
C PHE A 119 -20.51 -28.25 13.78
N LEU A 120 -20.68 -29.36 14.51
CA LEU A 120 -21.63 -29.44 15.64
C LEU A 120 -20.96 -29.85 16.94
N ARG A 121 -21.51 -29.28 18.02
CA ARG A 121 -21.04 -29.46 19.39
C ARG A 121 -22.09 -30.20 20.22
N PHE A 122 -21.69 -31.37 20.70
CA PHE A 122 -22.48 -32.23 21.54
C PHE A 122 -22.01 -32.06 22.98
N GLN A 123 -22.94 -31.72 23.87
CA GLN A 123 -22.65 -31.53 25.29
C GLN A 123 -23.27 -32.64 26.11
N ASN A 124 -22.69 -32.90 27.27
CA ASN A 124 -23.22 -33.84 28.28
C ASN A 124 -23.30 -35.30 27.84
N LEU A 125 -22.30 -35.74 27.07
CA LEU A 125 -22.16 -37.14 26.74
C LEU A 125 -21.62 -37.90 27.95
N MET A 126 -22.38 -38.93 28.33
CA MET A 126 -21.94 -39.92 29.29
C MET A 126 -21.16 -40.97 28.52
N GLU A 127 -19.85 -40.99 28.72
CA GLU A 127 -18.96 -41.95 28.08
C GLU A 127 -18.44 -42.94 29.11
N ASP A 128 -18.44 -44.21 28.77
CA ASP A 128 -17.74 -45.23 29.55
C ASP A 128 -16.26 -45.28 29.18
N LYS A 129 -15.40 -45.61 30.15
CA LYS A 129 -13.92 -45.54 30.02
C LYS A 129 -13.32 -46.42 28.91
N LYS A 130 -14.13 -47.26 28.24
CA LYS A 130 -13.69 -48.25 27.24
C LYS A 130 -14.38 -48.08 25.89
N GLU A 131 -15.28 -47.13 25.73
CA GLU A 131 -16.03 -46.97 24.49
C GLU A 131 -15.30 -46.06 23.50
N ASP A 132 -15.41 -46.39 22.21
CA ASP A 132 -14.95 -45.52 21.14
C ASP A 132 -15.99 -44.42 20.92
N ILE A 133 -15.60 -43.18 21.21
CA ILE A 133 -16.42 -41.97 21.08
C ILE A 133 -16.94 -41.81 19.66
N ARG A 134 -16.13 -42.19 18.66
CA ARG A 134 -16.52 -42.09 17.24
C ARG A 134 -17.72 -43.01 16.98
N ALA A 135 -17.63 -44.27 17.42
CA ALA A 135 -18.70 -45.25 17.27
C ALA A 135 -19.98 -44.85 18.04
N VAL A 136 -19.84 -44.37 19.29
CA VAL A 136 -20.97 -43.87 20.08
C VAL A 136 -21.69 -42.74 19.36
N MET A 137 -20.94 -41.80 18.79
CA MET A 137 -21.53 -40.67 18.06
C MET A 137 -22.20 -41.06 16.77
N ILE A 138 -21.58 -41.94 15.99
CA ILE A 138 -22.18 -42.47 14.76
C ILE A 138 -23.52 -43.13 15.09
N ASN A 139 -23.57 -43.95 16.14
CA ASN A 139 -24.81 -44.60 16.56
C ASN A 139 -25.87 -43.61 17.05
N LEU A 140 -25.49 -42.61 17.86
CA LEU A 140 -26.42 -41.57 18.32
C LEU A 140 -27.02 -40.78 17.15
N ILE A 141 -26.20 -40.39 16.17
CA ILE A 141 -26.65 -39.66 14.98
C ILE A 141 -27.50 -40.55 14.09
N ALA A 142 -27.10 -41.82 13.88
CA ALA A 142 -27.86 -42.81 13.12
C ALA A 142 -29.27 -42.99 13.71
N VAL A 143 -29.39 -43.12 15.02
CA VAL A 143 -30.67 -43.19 15.74
C VAL A 143 -31.46 -41.88 15.59
N ALA A 144 -30.83 -40.72 15.76
CA ALA A 144 -31.49 -39.42 15.64
C ALA A 144 -32.04 -39.18 14.23
N LEU A 145 -31.29 -39.59 13.21
CA LEU A 145 -31.65 -39.41 11.80
C LEU A 145 -32.46 -40.56 11.21
N GLN A 146 -32.54 -41.70 11.91
CA GLN A 146 -33.11 -42.97 11.42
C GLN A 146 -32.42 -43.47 10.15
N LYS A 147 -31.09 -43.30 10.10
CA LYS A 147 -30.21 -43.76 9.01
C LYS A 147 -29.35 -44.94 9.48
N PRO A 148 -28.87 -45.83 8.60
CA PRO A 148 -27.93 -46.88 8.98
C PRO A 148 -26.58 -46.28 9.43
N SER A 149 -25.94 -46.88 10.43
CA SER A 149 -24.65 -46.41 10.97
C SER A 149 -23.54 -46.33 9.92
N SER A 150 -23.58 -47.17 8.88
CA SER A 150 -22.59 -47.18 7.79
C SER A 150 -22.66 -45.94 6.88
N GLU A 151 -23.85 -45.38 6.66
CA GLU A 151 -24.01 -44.15 5.89
C GLU A 151 -23.44 -42.96 6.66
N ILE A 152 -23.78 -42.87 7.96
CA ILE A 152 -23.29 -41.82 8.86
C ILE A 152 -21.78 -41.89 9.04
N GLU A 153 -21.20 -43.09 9.12
CA GLU A 153 -19.75 -43.26 9.25
C GLU A 153 -18.99 -42.66 8.05
N SER A 154 -19.54 -42.75 6.85
CA SER A 154 -18.96 -42.13 5.65
C SER A 154 -19.16 -40.62 5.57
N GLU A 155 -20.15 -40.08 6.29
CA GLU A 155 -20.48 -38.65 6.32
C GLU A 155 -19.78 -37.90 7.47
N VAL A 156 -19.23 -38.61 8.45
CA VAL A 156 -18.48 -38.04 9.58
C VAL A 156 -16.98 -38.05 9.28
N ASP A 157 -16.37 -36.86 9.28
CA ASP A 157 -14.95 -36.68 8.95
C ASP A 157 -14.11 -36.80 10.23
N GLU A 158 -14.15 -35.76 11.08
CA GLU A 158 -13.34 -35.68 12.31
C GLU A 158 -14.25 -35.63 13.55
N VAL A 159 -13.91 -36.41 14.58
CA VAL A 159 -14.57 -36.38 15.89
C VAL A 159 -13.51 -36.14 16.94
N TYR A 160 -13.63 -35.03 17.67
CA TYR A 160 -12.69 -34.68 18.73
C TYR A 160 -13.39 -34.46 20.05
N LYS A 161 -12.75 -34.96 21.10
CA LYS A 161 -13.19 -34.77 22.47
C LYS A 161 -12.54 -33.52 23.03
N VAL A 162 -13.36 -32.62 23.55
CA VAL A 162 -12.87 -31.38 24.16
C VAL A 162 -12.75 -31.59 25.65
N HIS A 163 -11.52 -31.82 26.11
CA HIS A 163 -11.19 -31.82 27.53
C HIS A 163 -10.78 -30.42 27.97
N THR A 164 -11.62 -29.77 28.75
CA THR A 164 -11.16 -28.62 29.53
C THR A 164 -10.60 -29.11 30.87
N GLN A 165 -9.51 -28.50 31.36
CA GLN A 165 -8.96 -28.82 32.68
C GLN A 165 -10.02 -28.69 33.78
N TYR A 166 -10.94 -27.75 33.61
CA TYR A 166 -12.09 -27.57 34.48
C TYR A 166 -13.00 -28.80 34.50
N ALA A 167 -13.43 -29.31 33.32
CA ALA A 167 -14.28 -30.49 33.22
C ALA A 167 -13.62 -31.73 33.85
N GLN A 168 -12.32 -31.91 33.64
CA GLN A 168 -11.56 -33.00 34.25
C GLN A 168 -11.55 -32.92 35.79
N LYS A 169 -11.26 -31.73 36.35
CA LYS A 169 -11.18 -31.52 37.80
C LYS A 169 -12.53 -31.73 38.50
N HIS A 170 -13.61 -31.32 37.85
CA HIS A 170 -14.96 -31.37 38.40
C HIS A 170 -15.77 -32.60 37.96
N LYS A 171 -15.17 -33.54 37.23
CA LYS A 171 -15.82 -34.74 36.69
C LYS A 171 -17.11 -34.40 35.90
N LEU A 172 -17.05 -33.33 35.12
CA LEU A 172 -18.20 -32.94 34.29
C LEU A 172 -18.30 -33.84 33.06
N PRO A 173 -19.53 -34.08 32.56
CA PRO A 173 -19.75 -34.73 31.29
C PRO A 173 -18.96 -34.10 30.14
N CYS A 174 -18.58 -34.91 29.16
CA CYS A 174 -17.68 -34.47 28.10
C CYS A 174 -18.42 -33.69 27.01
N GLU A 175 -17.68 -32.79 26.38
CA GLU A 175 -18.12 -32.09 25.16
C GLU A 175 -17.38 -32.72 23.98
N VAL A 176 -18.13 -33.11 22.96
CA VAL A 176 -17.58 -33.71 21.74
C VAL A 176 -17.99 -32.88 20.57
N HIS A 177 -17.04 -32.71 19.67
CA HIS A 177 -17.07 -31.82 18.55
C HIS A 177 -16.96 -32.68 17.29
N ILE A 178 -17.89 -32.50 16.35
CA ILE A 178 -18.00 -33.33 15.16
C ILE A 178 -17.95 -32.43 13.92
N HIS A 179 -17.05 -32.76 13.00
CA HIS A 179 -17.05 -32.25 11.63
C HIS A 179 -17.71 -33.26 10.69
N PHE A 180 -18.69 -32.77 9.93
CA PHE A 180 -19.34 -33.56 8.90
C PHE A 180 -18.69 -33.27 7.54
N ALA A 181 -18.45 -34.32 6.76
CA ALA A 181 -18.04 -34.22 5.37
C ALA A 181 -19.17 -33.68 4.48
N GLN A 182 -20.43 -33.98 4.84
CA GLN A 182 -21.60 -33.56 4.07
C GLN A 182 -22.48 -32.55 4.82
N LYS A 183 -22.86 -31.49 4.10
CA LYS A 183 -23.77 -30.44 4.59
C LYS A 183 -25.18 -30.96 4.88
N SER A 184 -25.67 -31.90 4.08
CA SER A 184 -27.02 -32.46 4.18
C SER A 184 -27.32 -33.01 5.57
N THR A 185 -26.40 -33.81 6.10
CA THR A 185 -26.54 -34.48 7.41
C THR A 185 -26.40 -33.51 8.57
N HIS A 186 -25.44 -32.58 8.46
CA HIS A 186 -25.29 -31.47 9.39
C HIS A 186 -26.60 -30.67 9.53
N ASP A 187 -27.13 -30.18 8.39
CA ASP A 187 -28.31 -29.33 8.37
C ASP A 187 -29.56 -30.09 8.83
N LEU A 188 -29.72 -31.36 8.43
CA LEU A 188 -30.83 -32.19 8.87
C LEU A 188 -30.81 -32.41 10.39
N LEU A 189 -29.64 -32.71 10.96
CA LEU A 189 -29.48 -32.88 12.40
C LEU A 189 -29.74 -31.56 13.13
N TYR A 190 -29.20 -30.45 12.62
CA TYR A 190 -29.45 -29.13 13.18
C TYR A 190 -30.94 -28.78 13.19
N MET A 191 -31.66 -29.02 12.09
CA MET A 191 -33.10 -28.78 12.02
C MET A 191 -33.87 -29.66 13.01
N LYS A 192 -33.54 -30.94 13.14
CA LYS A 192 -34.18 -31.82 14.15
C LYS A 192 -33.95 -31.32 15.58
N THR A 193 -32.76 -30.81 15.89
CA THR A 193 -32.44 -30.28 17.23
C THR A 193 -33.09 -28.93 17.52
N ARG A 194 -33.46 -28.18 16.48
CA ARG A 194 -34.15 -26.90 16.61
C ARG A 194 -35.58 -27.08 17.11
N ASP A 195 -36.26 -28.13 16.64
CA ASP A 195 -37.67 -28.38 16.93
C ASP A 195 -37.88 -29.06 18.30
N GLY A 196 -36.82 -29.60 18.91
CA GLY A 196 -36.83 -30.09 20.29
C GLY A 196 -35.49 -30.67 20.73
N PRO A 197 -35.19 -30.67 22.04
CA PRO A 197 -33.98 -31.31 22.58
C PRO A 197 -33.98 -32.81 22.25
N LEU A 198 -32.89 -33.29 21.64
CA LEU A 198 -32.70 -34.71 21.40
C LEU A 198 -32.36 -35.40 22.72
N PHE A 199 -33.29 -36.22 23.22
CA PHE A 199 -33.06 -37.11 24.34
C PHE A 199 -32.86 -38.53 23.81
N ILE A 200 -31.62 -39.00 23.84
CA ILE A 200 -31.29 -40.37 23.47
C ILE A 200 -30.76 -41.05 24.74
N CYS A 201 -31.63 -41.77 25.43
CA CYS A 201 -31.22 -42.69 26.49
C CYS A 201 -30.92 -44.04 25.87
N MET A 202 -29.64 -44.38 25.73
CA MET A 202 -29.25 -45.76 25.47
C MET A 202 -29.28 -46.50 26.80
N TYR A 203 -30.38 -47.20 27.09
CA TYR A 203 -30.35 -48.22 28.14
C TYR A 203 -29.67 -49.48 27.58
N PRO A 204 -28.82 -50.17 28.34
CA PRO A 204 -28.30 -51.47 27.92
C PRO A 204 -29.48 -52.41 27.69
N ALA A 205 -29.53 -52.99 26.49
CA ALA A 205 -30.57 -53.93 26.04
C ALA A 205 -30.42 -55.32 26.69
N GLU A 206 -30.23 -55.35 28.01
CA GLU A 206 -30.23 -56.57 28.81
C GLU A 206 -31.25 -56.41 29.95
N ALA A 207 -32.53 -56.31 29.58
CA ALA A 207 -33.62 -56.61 30.50
C ALA A 207 -34.12 -58.03 30.18
N PRO A 208 -34.08 -58.98 31.13
CA PRO A 208 -34.66 -60.29 30.92
C PRO A 208 -36.16 -60.14 30.65
N SER A 209 -36.59 -60.64 29.49
CA SER A 209 -37.97 -60.74 29.08
C SER A 209 -38.78 -61.49 30.14
N ASN A 210 -39.66 -60.78 30.87
CA ASN A 210 -41.00 -61.24 31.26
C ASN A 210 -41.64 -60.27 32.27
N THR A 211 -42.19 -59.15 31.81
CA THR A 211 -43.43 -58.56 32.36
C THR A 211 -44.07 -57.61 31.33
N PRO A 212 -45.40 -57.64 31.12
CA PRO A 212 -46.07 -56.71 30.24
C PRO A 212 -46.70 -55.56 31.05
N SER A 213 -46.12 -54.36 30.98
CA SER A 213 -46.81 -53.04 30.99
C SER A 213 -45.79 -51.90 31.17
N PRO A 214 -46.03 -50.72 30.57
CA PRO A 214 -45.09 -49.61 30.56
C PRO A 214 -45.09 -48.91 31.93
N ILE A 215 -43.99 -49.07 32.68
CA ILE A 215 -43.75 -48.25 33.87
C ILE A 215 -43.29 -46.88 33.40
N PHE A 216 -44.19 -45.91 33.55
CA PHE A 216 -43.88 -44.49 33.53
C PHE A 216 -42.92 -44.20 34.69
N CYS A 217 -41.63 -44.02 34.44
CA CYS A 217 -40.67 -43.62 35.47
C CYS A 217 -40.82 -42.12 35.76
N PRO A 218 -41.21 -41.70 36.98
CA PRO A 218 -41.17 -40.31 37.38
C PRO A 218 -39.77 -39.97 37.94
N ALA A 219 -39.23 -38.85 37.47
CA ALA A 219 -38.21 -38.04 38.13
C ALA A 219 -36.92 -38.76 38.60
N PHE A 220 -35.97 -38.95 37.68
CA PHE A 220 -34.55 -38.87 38.02
C PHE A 220 -33.96 -37.62 37.37
N THR A 221 -33.49 -36.69 38.20
CA THR A 221 -32.66 -35.57 37.80
C THR A 221 -31.29 -36.12 37.40
N THR A 222 -31.12 -36.48 36.13
CA THR A 222 -29.81 -36.85 35.58
C THR A 222 -29.60 -36.05 34.30
N THR A 223 -28.51 -35.28 34.35
CA THR A 223 -27.86 -34.39 33.40
C THR A 223 -28.42 -34.41 31.96
N LYS A 224 -29.12 -33.31 31.65
CA LYS A 224 -29.70 -32.97 30.35
C LYS A 224 -28.61 -32.76 29.31
N THR A 225 -28.62 -33.47 28.18
CA THR A 225 -27.88 -33.06 26.98
C THR A 225 -28.59 -31.85 26.38
N VAL A 226 -27.92 -30.70 26.38
CA VAL A 226 -28.46 -29.44 25.84
C VAL A 226 -27.62 -29.06 24.63
N PHE A 227 -28.27 -28.99 23.47
CA PHE A 227 -27.72 -28.47 22.22
C PHE A 227 -27.74 -26.94 22.25
N TRP A 228 -26.63 -26.28 21.90
CA TRP A 228 -26.59 -24.84 21.64
C TRP A 228 -25.97 -24.61 20.26
N GLY A 229 -26.79 -24.05 19.35
CA GLY A 229 -26.36 -23.54 18.06
C GLY A 229 -25.50 -22.28 18.17
N GLU A 230 -24.71 -22.03 17.12
CA GLU A 230 -23.61 -21.08 17.02
C GLU A 230 -23.83 -19.70 17.67
N ASN A 231 -22.87 -19.33 18.50
CA ASN A 231 -22.77 -18.00 19.10
C ASN A 231 -22.01 -17.07 18.14
N VAL A 232 -22.71 -16.52 17.14
CA VAL A 232 -22.17 -15.48 16.24
C VAL A 232 -22.02 -14.17 17.03
N ARG A 233 -20.87 -14.01 17.71
CA ARG A 233 -20.44 -12.69 18.21
C ARG A 233 -20.04 -11.81 17.02
N LYS A 234 -21.02 -11.12 16.42
CA LYS A 234 -20.80 -9.96 15.56
C LYS A 234 -20.04 -8.90 16.36
N THR A 235 -18.73 -8.80 16.16
CA THR A 235 -17.95 -7.65 16.63
C THR A 235 -18.40 -6.40 15.86
N ARG A 236 -19.27 -5.59 16.48
CA ARG A 236 -19.49 -4.17 16.14
C ARG A 236 -18.18 -3.41 16.39
N ARG A 237 -17.25 -3.42 15.43
CA ARG A 237 -16.09 -2.50 15.38
C ARG A 237 -15.70 -2.20 13.93
N SER A 238 -16.68 -1.91 13.09
CA SER A 238 -16.45 -1.39 11.74
C SER A 238 -17.33 -0.16 11.54
N MET A 239 -16.90 0.99 12.06
CA MET A 239 -17.34 2.32 11.62
C MET A 239 -16.53 3.32 12.45
N ASP A 240 -15.53 3.92 11.80
CA ASP A 240 -14.91 5.24 12.08
C ASP A 240 -13.46 5.35 11.54
N LEU A 241 -12.95 4.35 10.78
CA LEU A 241 -11.64 4.48 10.12
C LEU A 241 -11.63 5.51 8.97
N ASP A 242 -12.76 5.76 8.32
CA ASP A 242 -12.84 6.70 7.19
C ASP A 242 -12.66 8.17 7.60
N LYS A 243 -12.92 8.53 8.87
CA LYS A 243 -12.78 9.90 9.37
C LYS A 243 -11.37 10.26 9.86
N GLU A 244 -10.54 9.25 10.13
CA GLU A 244 -9.16 9.42 10.60
C GLU A 244 -8.17 9.57 9.43
N LEU A 245 -8.49 8.95 8.28
CA LEU A 245 -7.65 8.93 7.07
C LEU A 245 -7.58 10.27 6.32
N ASP A 246 -8.63 11.11 6.43
CA ASP A 246 -8.68 12.44 5.78
C ASP A 246 -7.75 13.49 6.43
N ARG A 247 -7.13 13.18 7.58
CA ARG A 247 -6.24 14.12 8.31
C ARG A 247 -4.76 13.97 7.97
N ILE A 248 -4.36 12.98 7.16
CA ILE A 248 -2.96 12.73 6.84
C ILE A 248 -2.69 13.18 5.39
N PRO A 249 -1.77 14.12 5.14
CA PRO A 249 -1.44 14.57 3.79
C PRO A 249 -0.60 13.48 3.09
N ILE A 250 -1.26 12.48 2.53
CA ILE A 250 -0.63 11.41 1.75
C ILE A 250 -0.74 11.74 0.26
N PRO A 251 0.35 11.70 -0.53
CA PRO A 251 0.31 11.87 -1.98
C PRO A 251 -0.64 10.85 -2.64
N LYS A 252 -1.48 11.31 -3.58
CA LYS A 252 -2.56 10.53 -4.20
C LYS A 252 -2.12 9.19 -4.83
N GLY A 253 -0.84 9.02 -5.14
CA GLY A 253 -0.27 7.76 -5.66
C GLY A 253 -0.13 6.64 -4.61
N LEU A 254 0.16 6.95 -3.35
CA LEU A 254 0.38 5.96 -2.28
C LEU A 254 -0.89 5.64 -1.46
N GLN A 255 -1.94 6.46 -1.59
CA GLN A 255 -3.17 6.28 -0.84
C GLN A 255 -3.81 4.91 -1.09
N LYS A 256 -3.81 4.44 -2.33
CA LYS A 256 -4.47 3.17 -2.70
C LYS A 256 -3.78 1.95 -2.07
N GLU A 257 -2.46 1.95 -1.99
CA GLU A 257 -1.67 0.85 -1.45
C GLU A 257 -1.71 0.80 0.08
N ILE A 258 -1.67 1.98 0.74
CA ILE A 258 -1.81 2.10 2.19
C ILE A 258 -3.23 1.72 2.63
N ILE A 259 -4.26 2.15 1.88
CA ILE A 259 -5.66 1.81 2.16
C ILE A 259 -5.90 0.29 1.99
N LEU A 260 -5.42 -0.33 0.91
CA LEU A 260 -5.52 -1.78 0.70
C LEU A 260 -4.81 -2.58 1.80
N LYS A 261 -3.62 -2.15 2.24
CA LYS A 261 -2.87 -2.81 3.32
C LYS A 261 -3.51 -2.60 4.70
N ALA A 262 -4.11 -1.44 4.97
CA ALA A 262 -4.84 -1.17 6.21
C ALA A 262 -6.14 -1.99 6.32
N ILE A 263 -6.88 -2.13 5.21
CA ILE A 263 -8.08 -2.97 5.13
C ILE A 263 -7.71 -4.45 5.39
N MET A 264 -6.63 -4.95 4.79
CA MET A 264 -6.13 -6.33 5.00
C MET A 264 -5.74 -6.61 6.46
N LEU A 265 -5.09 -5.65 7.14
CA LEU A 265 -4.73 -5.79 8.56
C LEU A 265 -5.94 -5.80 9.50
N SER A 266 -7.02 -5.09 9.15
CA SER A 266 -8.25 -5.05 9.94
C SER A 266 -9.02 -6.37 9.94
N CYS A 267 -8.78 -7.22 8.92
CA CYS A 267 -9.48 -8.49 8.74
C CYS A 267 -8.80 -9.69 9.43
N ASN A 268 -7.55 -9.58 9.88
CA ASN A 268 -6.79 -10.74 10.41
C ASN A 268 -6.39 -10.56 11.89
N ARG A 269 -6.91 -11.42 12.78
CA ARG A 269 -6.67 -11.38 14.25
C ARG A 269 -5.27 -11.83 14.68
N ASN A 270 -4.47 -12.44 13.79
CA ASN A 270 -3.12 -12.95 14.10
C ASN A 270 -2.00 -12.20 13.35
N SER A 271 -2.15 -10.89 13.13
CA SER A 271 -1.29 -10.09 12.23
C SER A 271 -0.04 -9.47 12.87
N ALA A 272 0.37 -9.87 14.08
CA ALA A 272 1.57 -9.33 14.74
C ALA A 272 2.85 -9.35 13.86
N PRO A 273 3.12 -10.39 13.06
CA PRO A 273 4.29 -10.39 12.15
C PRO A 273 4.17 -9.38 11.01
N LEU A 274 2.95 -9.20 10.47
CA LEU A 274 2.67 -8.26 9.38
C LEU A 274 2.77 -6.81 9.84
N ILE A 275 2.40 -6.51 11.10
CA ILE A 275 2.55 -5.18 11.70
C ILE A 275 4.03 -4.78 11.79
N ILE A 276 4.92 -5.71 12.16
CA ILE A 276 6.37 -5.48 12.25
C ILE A 276 6.98 -5.25 10.86
N GLN A 277 6.59 -6.03 9.85
CA GLN A 277 7.04 -5.81 8.48
C GLN A 277 6.57 -4.46 7.92
N LEU A 278 5.34 -4.04 8.22
CA LEU A 278 4.82 -2.72 7.82
C LEU A 278 5.52 -1.56 8.53
N THR A 279 5.83 -1.70 9.83
CA THR A 279 6.61 -0.66 10.53
C THR A 279 8.02 -0.53 9.98
N ASN A 280 8.64 -1.64 9.58
CA ASN A 280 9.95 -1.62 8.93
C ASN A 280 9.90 -1.02 7.52
N PHE A 281 8.86 -1.34 6.74
CA PHE A 281 8.64 -0.76 5.42
C PHE A 281 8.37 0.75 5.50
N LEU A 282 7.55 1.21 6.44
CA LEU A 282 7.29 2.63 6.65
C LEU A 282 8.53 3.40 7.15
N LYS A 283 9.37 2.78 7.99
CA LYS A 283 10.66 3.36 8.38
C LYS A 283 11.62 3.47 7.19
N PHE A 284 11.64 2.45 6.32
CA PHE A 284 12.45 2.45 5.10
C PHE A 284 11.98 3.53 4.12
N ALA A 285 10.69 3.59 3.84
CA ALA A 285 10.09 4.64 3.01
C ALA A 285 10.36 6.03 3.57
N LYS A 286 10.25 6.24 4.89
CA LYS A 286 10.57 7.54 5.52
C LYS A 286 12.05 7.92 5.31
N SER A 287 12.97 6.98 5.47
CA SER A 287 14.41 7.21 5.27
C SER A 287 14.76 7.58 3.83
N ASP A 288 14.16 6.89 2.85
CA ASP A 288 14.40 7.19 1.43
C ASP A 288 13.83 8.55 1.03
N TRP A 289 12.70 8.95 1.60
CA TRP A 289 12.08 10.26 1.35
C TRP A 289 12.87 11.42 1.97
N GLU A 290 13.45 11.24 3.15
CA GLU A 290 14.35 12.24 3.77
C GLU A 290 15.65 12.43 2.95
N GLN A 291 16.14 11.38 2.27
CA GLN A 291 17.31 11.49 1.38
C GLN A 291 17.03 12.26 0.07
N ILE A 292 15.78 12.30 -0.38
CA ILE A 292 15.37 13.05 -1.59
C ILE A 292 15.17 14.55 -1.29
N GLY A 293 15.28 14.98 -0.03
CA GLY A 293 15.24 16.40 0.35
C GLY A 293 13.83 17.01 0.36
N MET A 294 12.78 16.21 0.31
CA MET A 294 11.41 16.67 0.54
C MET A 294 11.12 16.66 2.05
N HIS A 295 11.23 17.84 2.68
CA HIS A 295 10.71 18.03 4.03
C HIS A 295 9.19 17.93 4.01
N VAL A 296 8.66 16.87 4.63
CA VAL A 296 7.24 16.73 4.96
C VAL A 296 6.96 17.61 6.17
N TYR A 297 6.23 18.71 5.98
CA TYR A 297 5.62 19.50 7.07
C TYR A 297 4.30 18.88 7.51
#